data_AF-A0A5J4WTI5-F1
#
_entry.id   AF-A0A5J4WTI5-F1
#
_cell.length_a   1.000
_cell.length_b   1.000
_cell.length_c   1.000
_cell.angle_alpha   90.00
_cell.angle_beta   90.00
_cell.angle_gamma   90.00
#
_symmetry.space_group_name_H-M   'P 1'
#
loop_
_entity.id
_entity.type
_entity.pdbx_description
1 polymer ?
#
loop_
_entity_poly.entity_id
_entity_poly.type
_entity_poly.pdbx_seq_one_letter_code
_entity_poly.pdbx_strand_id
1 'polypeptide(L)'
;MIICLSHQQFDVSGDTFYVSTTGVDNNGCQSQNHCQTLDSETLQMMVEYSYEYTLYIMDETSISSTFEISPTQSLPRKFTNNPIIGGLNNILINENGQFHITGSALFEMIKFTMLGQASLQNGGFINANLTSSSSNLQFVFCIFDQCKAIDNGGALSLVTFTKTDTTLRDMSFQHCESQNEGGAFQCSINNGAKLTIAGLLTFQDCKTLSDSGYGGALYAKINGENSQLIFKYSVTFERCSGQSGGGMRLIVQNKGNFTINGQCNFTNCSSSNIGGGIYLETNNGTVNFNQTEQILIENCSCDGYGGGIYCSISNNGQIQINNIKLRNCKSQRSGGGIYAIINDGGQLILDKSCEFNQCESHGNGGGIYVQINLTEQFSFLIKDASIHECKSVTNTSLSYSQTGFGGGLFFGCNGDYDPSTELIDLRGMKIYNNSADKYGCSLFIVMKQVIEFCKQGFLGEYVKGNYSDAYSDEHDLVGIPVDFSTFNSSSPQTIE
;
A
#
# COMPACT_ATOMS: atom_id res chain seq x y z
N MET A 1 32.70 -55.32 32.09
CA MET A 1 31.40 -54.66 32.00
C MET A 1 31.35 -53.99 30.63
N ILE A 2 30.77 -54.68 29.64
CA ILE A 2 30.63 -54.16 28.28
C ILE A 2 29.34 -53.34 28.27
N ILE A 3 29.47 -52.02 28.18
CA ILE A 3 28.33 -51.13 27.98
C ILE A 3 28.11 -51.07 26.46
N CYS A 4 27.13 -51.82 25.97
CA CYS A 4 26.59 -51.62 24.63
C CYS A 4 25.71 -50.36 24.65
N LEU A 5 26.20 -49.27 24.05
CA LEU A 5 25.36 -48.16 23.64
C LEU A 5 24.70 -48.54 22.32
N SER A 6 23.43 -48.95 22.37
CA SER A 6 22.60 -49.03 21.18
C SER A 6 22.38 -47.61 20.65
N HIS A 7 23.06 -47.26 19.57
CA HIS A 7 22.65 -46.14 18.73
C HIS A 7 21.28 -46.51 18.13
N GLN A 8 20.20 -46.08 18.79
CA GLN A 8 18.96 -45.80 18.07
C GLN A 8 19.24 -44.57 17.23
N GLN A 9 19.74 -44.80 16.03
CA GLN A 9 19.71 -43.82 14.97
C GLN A 9 18.23 -43.62 14.66
N PHE A 10 17.63 -42.54 15.17
CA PHE A 10 16.33 -42.09 14.70
C PHE A 10 16.53 -41.78 13.21
N ASP A 11 16.01 -42.64 12.34
CA ASP A 11 15.88 -42.38 10.93
C ASP A 11 14.78 -41.33 10.80
N VAL A 12 15.17 -40.05 10.91
CA VAL A 12 14.27 -38.92 10.69
C VAL A 12 14.22 -38.69 9.18
N SER A 13 13.67 -39.67 8.43
CA SER A 13 13.47 -39.51 7.00
C SER A 13 12.24 -38.64 6.78
N GLY A 14 12.42 -37.45 6.21
CA GLY A 14 11.29 -36.61 5.83
C GLY A 14 10.42 -37.26 4.77
N ASP A 15 9.10 -37.09 4.89
CA ASP A 15 8.15 -37.64 3.92
C ASP A 15 8.16 -36.78 2.65
N THR A 16 8.32 -37.46 1.52
CA THR A 16 8.36 -36.82 0.20
C THR A 16 7.25 -37.38 -0.68
N PHE A 17 6.51 -36.48 -1.31
CA PHE A 17 5.37 -36.79 -2.15
C PHE A 17 5.51 -36.17 -3.55
N TYR A 18 4.81 -36.74 -4.52
CA TYR A 18 4.89 -36.37 -5.93
C TYR A 18 3.51 -36.34 -6.57
N VAL A 19 3.23 -35.25 -7.28
CA VAL A 19 2.03 -35.11 -8.14
C VAL A 19 2.42 -34.87 -9.58
N SER A 20 1.64 -35.43 -10.51
CA SER A 20 1.80 -35.19 -11.94
C SER A 20 0.50 -35.38 -12.71
N THR A 21 0.39 -34.80 -13.91
CA THR A 21 -0.78 -34.95 -14.79
C THR A 21 -1.11 -36.40 -15.15
N THR A 22 -0.11 -37.30 -15.15
CA THR A 22 -0.26 -38.74 -15.40
C THR A 22 -0.51 -39.57 -14.14
N GLY A 23 -0.63 -38.93 -12.97
CA GLY A 23 -0.84 -39.59 -11.69
C GLY A 23 -2.27 -40.08 -11.48
N VAL A 24 -2.53 -40.70 -10.32
CA VAL A 24 -3.86 -41.16 -9.89
C VAL A 24 -4.00 -40.93 -8.38
N ASP A 25 -5.08 -40.28 -7.94
CA ASP A 25 -5.23 -39.81 -6.54
C ASP A 25 -5.39 -40.91 -5.49
N ASN A 26 -5.72 -42.12 -5.92
CA ASN A 26 -5.75 -43.32 -5.08
C ASN A 26 -4.35 -43.92 -4.82
N ASN A 27 -3.29 -43.34 -5.41
CA ASN A 27 -1.93 -43.76 -5.14
C ASN A 27 -1.43 -43.23 -3.78
N GLY A 28 -0.31 -43.77 -3.30
CA GLY A 28 0.40 -43.25 -2.12
C GLY A 28 1.24 -42.00 -2.38
N CYS A 29 1.11 -41.39 -3.56
CA CYS A 29 1.85 -40.22 -4.03
C CYS A 29 3.38 -40.32 -3.92
N GLN A 30 3.94 -41.51 -4.12
CA GLN A 30 5.38 -41.78 -4.05
C GLN A 30 6.04 -41.62 -5.42
N SER A 31 7.39 -41.60 -5.49
CA SER A 31 8.15 -41.29 -6.72
C SER A 31 7.88 -42.18 -7.94
N GLN A 32 7.32 -43.38 -7.75
CA GLN A 32 6.93 -44.28 -8.84
C GLN A 32 5.42 -44.29 -9.10
N ASN A 33 4.62 -43.79 -8.14
CA ASN A 33 3.16 -43.83 -8.15
C ASN A 33 2.64 -42.45 -7.72
N HIS A 34 2.74 -41.47 -8.62
CA HIS A 34 2.32 -40.10 -8.36
C HIS A 34 0.80 -40.00 -8.16
N CYS A 35 0.38 -39.00 -7.38
CA CYS A 35 -1.01 -38.55 -7.38
C CYS A 35 -1.26 -37.57 -8.53
N GLN A 36 -2.53 -37.38 -8.89
CA GLN A 36 -2.90 -36.49 -9.99
C GLN A 36 -3.11 -35.06 -9.49
N THR A 37 -3.85 -34.93 -8.39
CA THR A 37 -4.33 -33.68 -7.80
C THR A 37 -3.89 -33.55 -6.35
N LEU A 38 -4.09 -32.34 -5.81
CA LEU A 38 -3.95 -32.08 -4.37
C LEU A 38 -5.14 -32.58 -3.55
N ASP A 39 -6.20 -33.07 -4.20
CA ASP A 39 -7.40 -33.61 -3.55
C ASP A 39 -7.20 -35.08 -3.09
N SER A 40 -6.02 -35.67 -3.30
CA SER A 40 -5.69 -37.01 -2.79
C SER A 40 -5.75 -37.05 -1.26
N GLU A 41 -6.49 -38.03 -0.72
CA GLU A 41 -6.62 -38.28 0.71
C GLU A 41 -5.26 -38.50 1.39
N THR A 42 -4.32 -39.15 0.69
CA THR A 42 -2.95 -39.36 1.18
C THR A 42 -2.26 -38.02 1.47
N LEU A 43 -2.36 -37.04 0.56
CA LEU A 43 -1.69 -35.75 0.71
C LEU A 43 -2.32 -34.93 1.84
N GLN A 44 -3.66 -34.87 1.89
CA GLN A 44 -4.38 -34.12 2.91
C GLN A 44 -4.21 -34.71 4.31
N MET A 45 -4.05 -36.02 4.44
CA MET A 45 -3.76 -36.65 5.72
C MET A 45 -2.31 -36.39 6.12
N MET A 46 -1.34 -36.69 5.25
CA MET A 46 0.08 -36.68 5.63
C MET A 46 0.61 -35.27 5.89
N VAL A 47 0.03 -34.21 5.30
CA VAL A 47 0.43 -32.83 5.63
C VAL A 47 0.23 -32.48 7.10
N GLU A 48 -0.73 -33.11 7.78
CA GLU A 48 -0.97 -32.87 9.21
C GLU A 48 -0.04 -33.71 10.11
N TYR A 49 0.37 -34.91 9.67
CA TYR A 49 1.07 -35.88 10.53
C TYR A 49 2.57 -36.02 10.29
N SER A 50 3.06 -35.77 9.07
CA SER A 50 4.48 -35.96 8.74
C SER A 50 5.39 -35.09 9.61
N TYR A 51 6.60 -35.55 9.91
CA TYR A 51 7.58 -34.71 10.62
C TYR A 51 8.14 -33.64 9.68
N GLU A 52 8.65 -34.07 8.53
CA GLU A 52 8.97 -33.22 7.39
C GLU A 52 8.04 -33.60 6.23
N TYR A 53 7.56 -32.60 5.49
CA TYR A 53 6.65 -32.80 4.36
C TYR A 53 7.16 -31.98 3.18
N THR A 54 7.50 -32.67 2.08
CA THR A 54 7.81 -32.03 0.81
C THR A 54 6.97 -32.63 -0.29
N LEU A 55 6.19 -31.79 -0.99
CA LEU A 55 5.44 -32.16 -2.18
C LEU A 55 6.09 -31.56 -3.43
N TYR A 56 6.49 -32.44 -4.35
CA TYR A 56 7.01 -32.07 -5.66
C TYR A 56 5.90 -32.09 -6.72
N ILE A 57 5.72 -30.95 -7.40
CA ILE A 57 4.84 -30.81 -8.56
C ILE A 57 5.69 -31.07 -9.80
N MET A 58 5.52 -32.25 -10.42
CA MET A 58 6.41 -32.73 -11.48
C MET A 58 6.17 -32.04 -12.83
N ASP A 59 4.93 -31.68 -13.12
CA ASP A 59 4.51 -30.95 -14.32
C ASP A 59 3.41 -29.93 -13.99
N GLU A 60 2.19 -30.38 -13.77
CA GLU A 60 1.02 -29.57 -13.43
C GLU A 60 0.08 -30.40 -12.55
N THR A 61 -0.63 -29.74 -11.64
CA THR A 61 -1.65 -30.37 -10.81
C THR A 61 -2.81 -29.40 -10.57
N SER A 62 -3.86 -29.87 -9.93
CA SER A 62 -5.02 -29.05 -9.58
C SER A 62 -5.48 -29.26 -8.15
N ILE A 63 -6.26 -28.31 -7.66
CA ILE A 63 -6.97 -28.36 -6.37
C ILE A 63 -8.42 -27.94 -6.57
N SER A 64 -9.35 -28.71 -6.01
CA SER A 64 -10.80 -28.46 -6.07
C SER A 64 -11.50 -28.48 -4.71
N SER A 65 -10.74 -28.70 -3.64
CA SER A 65 -11.20 -28.64 -2.25
C SER A 65 -10.23 -27.85 -1.38
N THR A 66 -10.61 -27.56 -0.14
CA THR A 66 -9.71 -26.92 0.81
C THR A 66 -8.59 -27.87 1.22
N PHE A 67 -7.34 -27.42 1.08
CA PHE A 67 -6.15 -28.08 1.58
C PHE A 67 -5.71 -27.41 2.88
N GLU A 68 -5.96 -28.09 4.00
CA GLU A 68 -5.69 -27.60 5.34
C GLU A 68 -4.20 -27.77 5.71
N ILE A 69 -3.60 -26.73 6.29
CA ILE A 69 -2.25 -26.77 6.85
C ILE A 69 -2.27 -26.13 8.24
N SER A 70 -2.35 -26.95 9.27
CA SER A 70 -2.38 -26.54 10.68
C SER A 70 -1.08 -26.70 11.50
N PRO A 71 -0.12 -27.59 11.15
CA PRO A 71 1.06 -27.82 11.97
C PRO A 71 1.95 -26.60 12.11
N THR A 72 2.34 -26.28 13.34
CA THR A 72 3.20 -25.14 13.69
C THR A 72 4.62 -25.55 14.03
N GLN A 73 5.04 -26.72 13.53
CA GLN A 73 6.37 -27.29 13.75
C GLN A 73 7.47 -26.40 13.16
N SER A 74 8.74 -26.62 13.55
CA SER A 74 9.86 -25.78 13.14
C SER A 74 10.13 -25.78 11.63
N LEU A 75 9.74 -26.85 10.92
CA LEU A 75 9.93 -26.99 9.49
C LEU A 75 8.58 -26.78 8.78
N PRO A 76 8.51 -25.87 7.79
CA PRO A 76 7.28 -25.61 7.05
C PRO A 76 6.92 -26.79 6.14
N ARG A 77 5.62 -26.98 5.89
CA ARG A 77 5.14 -27.89 4.84
C ARG A 77 5.53 -27.33 3.48
N LYS A 78 6.41 -28.03 2.75
CA LYS A 78 7.02 -27.52 1.52
C LYS A 78 6.29 -28.01 0.28
N PHE A 79 6.00 -27.09 -0.62
CA PHE A 79 5.42 -27.33 -1.94
C PHE A 79 6.37 -26.72 -2.98
N THR A 80 6.90 -27.54 -3.90
CA THR A 80 7.96 -27.10 -4.81
C THR A 80 7.89 -27.77 -6.18
N ASN A 81 8.58 -27.16 -7.14
CA ASN A 81 8.62 -27.57 -8.54
C ASN A 81 9.44 -28.85 -8.77
N ASN A 82 9.40 -29.38 -9.98
CA ASN A 82 10.16 -30.55 -10.37
C ASN A 82 11.68 -30.34 -10.19
N PRO A 83 12.36 -31.15 -9.34
CA PRO A 83 13.77 -30.94 -9.03
C PRO A 83 14.71 -31.33 -10.18
N ILE A 84 14.21 -32.05 -11.20
CA ILE A 84 15.00 -32.54 -12.34
C ILE A 84 15.00 -31.52 -13.49
N ILE A 85 13.81 -31.06 -13.88
CA ILE A 85 13.63 -30.18 -15.05
C ILE A 85 13.89 -28.71 -14.66
N GLY A 86 13.59 -28.33 -13.42
CA GLY A 86 13.66 -26.94 -12.96
C GLY A 86 12.55 -26.05 -13.55
N GLY A 87 12.50 -24.79 -13.12
CA GLY A 87 11.50 -23.82 -13.59
C GLY A 87 10.19 -23.83 -12.81
N LEU A 88 9.26 -22.95 -13.19
CA LEU A 88 7.95 -22.85 -12.54
C LEU A 88 7.04 -24.02 -12.94
N ASN A 89 6.38 -24.65 -11.97
CA ASN A 89 5.30 -25.60 -12.22
C ASN A 89 3.94 -25.03 -11.80
N ASN A 90 2.87 -25.50 -12.43
CA ASN A 90 1.53 -24.93 -12.26
C ASN A 90 0.70 -25.69 -11.22
N ILE A 91 -0.03 -24.94 -10.41
CA ILE A 91 -1.17 -25.45 -9.63
C ILE A 91 -2.42 -24.71 -10.11
N LEU A 92 -3.33 -25.47 -10.71
CA LEU A 92 -4.60 -24.97 -11.22
C LEU A 92 -5.66 -24.99 -10.11
N ILE A 93 -6.37 -23.87 -9.94
CA ILE A 93 -7.36 -23.69 -8.88
C ILE A 93 -8.74 -23.81 -9.51
N ASN A 94 -9.43 -24.89 -9.18
CA ASN A 94 -10.83 -25.11 -9.54
C ASN A 94 -11.75 -24.47 -8.49
N GLU A 95 -13.05 -24.48 -8.77
CA GLU A 95 -14.07 -24.02 -7.82
C GLU A 95 -13.87 -24.70 -6.45
N ASN A 96 -13.88 -23.90 -5.38
CA ASN A 96 -13.65 -24.30 -3.98
C ASN A 96 -12.22 -24.77 -3.63
N GLY A 97 -11.29 -24.82 -4.59
CA GLY A 97 -9.89 -25.09 -4.29
C GLY A 97 -9.23 -23.93 -3.55
N GLN A 98 -8.62 -24.18 -2.39
CA GLN A 98 -7.89 -23.18 -1.61
C GLN A 98 -6.94 -23.85 -0.63
N PHE A 99 -5.82 -23.21 -0.31
CA PHE A 99 -5.02 -23.53 0.86
C PHE A 99 -5.50 -22.71 2.06
N HIS A 100 -5.93 -23.40 3.11
CA HIS A 100 -6.22 -22.77 4.40
C HIS A 100 -5.04 -23.02 5.34
N ILE A 101 -4.40 -21.94 5.81
CA ILE A 101 -3.12 -22.05 6.51
C ILE A 101 -3.21 -21.39 7.89
N THR A 102 -3.11 -22.20 8.93
CA THR A 102 -2.93 -21.73 10.32
C THR A 102 -1.56 -22.11 10.89
N GLY A 103 -0.91 -23.10 10.28
CA GLY A 103 0.43 -23.59 10.59
C GLY A 103 1.55 -22.90 9.83
N SER A 104 2.54 -23.69 9.43
CA SER A 104 3.72 -23.24 8.67
C SER A 104 3.79 -23.87 7.29
N ALA A 105 3.93 -23.04 6.25
CA ALA A 105 3.98 -23.49 4.85
C ALA A 105 5.03 -22.71 4.04
N LEU A 106 5.61 -23.39 3.06
CA LEU A 106 6.59 -22.84 2.14
C LEU A 106 6.23 -23.26 0.71
N PHE A 107 6.03 -22.27 -0.16
CA PHE A 107 5.83 -22.49 -1.59
C PHE A 107 7.05 -21.96 -2.35
N GLU A 108 7.63 -22.80 -3.21
CA GLU A 108 8.80 -22.43 -4.00
C GLU A 108 8.61 -22.77 -5.47
N MET A 109 8.87 -21.81 -6.36
CA MET A 109 8.85 -22.02 -7.81
C MET A 109 7.49 -22.52 -8.33
N ILE A 110 6.39 -21.99 -7.79
CA ILE A 110 5.03 -22.35 -8.21
C ILE A 110 4.31 -21.18 -8.87
N LYS A 111 3.64 -21.47 -9.99
CA LYS A 111 2.62 -20.59 -10.57
C LYS A 111 1.24 -21.09 -10.21
N PHE A 112 0.43 -20.23 -9.61
CA PHE A 112 -0.96 -20.47 -9.27
C PHE A 112 -1.85 -19.81 -10.31
N THR A 113 -2.82 -20.55 -10.84
CA THR A 113 -3.75 -20.02 -11.85
C THR A 113 -5.16 -20.51 -11.60
N MET A 114 -6.09 -19.57 -11.46
CA MET A 114 -7.50 -19.90 -11.28
C MET A 114 -8.17 -20.13 -12.65
N LEU A 115 -8.88 -21.25 -12.79
CA LEU A 115 -9.60 -21.60 -14.03
C LEU A 115 -11.04 -21.09 -14.08
N GLY A 116 -11.60 -20.74 -12.90
CA GLY A 116 -13.01 -20.39 -12.72
C GLY A 116 -13.27 -18.96 -12.27
N GLN A 117 -14.49 -18.71 -11.81
CA GLN A 117 -14.86 -17.49 -11.08
C GLN A 117 -14.49 -17.61 -9.61
N ALA A 118 -14.49 -16.48 -8.90
CA ALA A 118 -14.33 -16.46 -7.46
C ALA A 118 -15.41 -17.31 -6.77
N SER A 119 -15.00 -18.28 -5.95
CA SER A 119 -15.90 -19.15 -5.17
C SER A 119 -15.76 -18.97 -3.66
N LEU A 120 -14.71 -18.30 -3.20
CA LEU A 120 -14.36 -18.18 -1.78
C LEU A 120 -14.25 -16.72 -1.35
N GLN A 121 -14.60 -16.44 -0.10
CA GLN A 121 -14.64 -15.07 0.45
C GLN A 121 -13.25 -14.44 0.49
N ASN A 122 -12.29 -15.10 1.13
CA ASN A 122 -10.97 -14.54 1.40
C ASN A 122 -9.90 -15.41 0.75
N GLY A 123 -8.96 -14.80 0.04
CA GLY A 123 -7.83 -15.50 -0.55
C GLY A 123 -8.25 -16.44 -1.67
N GLY A 124 -8.33 -15.99 -2.92
CA GLY A 124 -8.75 -16.89 -4.01
C GLY A 124 -7.87 -18.12 -4.16
N PHE A 125 -6.64 -18.08 -3.62
CA PHE A 125 -5.78 -19.25 -3.49
C PHE A 125 -5.38 -19.57 -2.05
N ILE A 126 -4.88 -18.60 -1.29
CA ILE A 126 -4.44 -18.82 0.10
C ILE A 126 -5.23 -17.92 1.05
N ASN A 127 -5.84 -18.56 2.04
CA ASN A 127 -6.39 -17.91 3.21
C ASN A 127 -5.56 -18.31 4.44
N ALA A 128 -4.70 -17.40 4.88
CA ALA A 128 -3.76 -17.64 5.97
C ALA A 128 -4.15 -16.85 7.23
N ASN A 129 -4.29 -17.57 8.34
CA ASN A 129 -4.59 -17.01 9.65
C ASN A 129 -3.54 -17.48 10.68
N LEU A 130 -2.47 -16.71 10.80
CA LEU A 130 -1.32 -17.04 11.63
C LEU A 130 -1.54 -16.50 13.05
N THR A 131 -2.07 -17.36 13.92
CA THR A 131 -2.40 -17.03 15.31
C THR A 131 -1.33 -17.47 16.33
N SER A 132 -0.48 -18.44 15.98
CA SER A 132 0.65 -18.88 16.82
C SER A 132 1.92 -18.12 16.46
N SER A 133 2.75 -17.81 17.47
CA SER A 133 4.09 -17.22 17.27
C SER A 133 5.05 -18.11 16.48
N SER A 134 4.76 -19.42 16.39
CA SER A 134 5.56 -20.38 15.61
C SER A 134 5.06 -20.59 14.18
N SER A 135 3.88 -20.07 13.82
CA SER A 135 3.35 -20.16 12.45
C SER A 135 4.14 -19.26 11.51
N ASN A 136 4.40 -19.74 10.29
CA ASN A 136 5.13 -18.97 9.29
C ASN A 136 4.70 -19.33 7.87
N LEU A 137 4.41 -18.31 7.05
CA LEU A 137 4.12 -18.48 5.64
C LEU A 137 5.26 -17.91 4.81
N GLN A 138 5.78 -18.69 3.88
CA GLN A 138 6.89 -18.32 3.01
C GLN A 138 6.57 -18.57 1.55
N PHE A 139 7.03 -17.66 0.70
CA PHE A 139 7.04 -17.80 -0.74
C PHE A 139 8.43 -17.49 -1.27
N VAL A 140 8.83 -18.22 -2.30
CA VAL A 140 10.08 -17.99 -3.03
C VAL A 140 9.81 -18.23 -4.52
N PHE A 141 9.93 -17.18 -5.34
CA PHE A 141 9.69 -17.23 -6.78
C PHE A 141 8.30 -17.79 -7.13
N CYS A 142 7.25 -17.16 -6.62
CA CYS A 142 5.87 -17.57 -6.89
C CYS A 142 5.13 -16.55 -7.77
N ILE A 143 4.25 -17.06 -8.63
CA ILE A 143 3.37 -16.24 -9.48
C ILE A 143 1.92 -16.58 -9.16
N PHE A 144 1.10 -15.57 -8.91
CA PHE A 144 -0.35 -15.67 -8.78
C PHE A 144 -0.96 -14.99 -10.00
N ASP A 145 -1.61 -15.74 -10.86
CA ASP A 145 -2.15 -15.23 -12.12
C ASP A 145 -3.67 -15.48 -12.15
N GLN A 146 -4.42 -14.43 -12.43
CA GLN A 146 -5.88 -14.46 -12.57
C GLN A 146 -6.64 -14.96 -11.32
N CYS A 147 -6.00 -14.94 -10.14
CA CYS A 147 -6.64 -15.37 -8.90
C CYS A 147 -7.77 -14.41 -8.48
N LYS A 148 -8.92 -14.96 -8.07
CA LYS A 148 -10.10 -14.18 -7.71
C LYS A 148 -10.70 -14.58 -6.36
N ALA A 149 -11.16 -13.59 -5.59
CA ALA A 149 -11.90 -13.79 -4.34
C ALA A 149 -13.23 -13.03 -4.36
N ILE A 150 -14.23 -13.55 -3.64
CA ILE A 150 -15.56 -12.92 -3.51
C ILE A 150 -15.46 -11.65 -2.67
N ASP A 151 -14.55 -11.58 -1.70
CA ASP A 151 -14.47 -10.45 -0.78
C ASP A 151 -13.05 -9.86 -0.78
N ASN A 152 -12.07 -10.58 -0.25
CA ASN A 152 -10.76 -10.02 0.08
C ASN A 152 -9.59 -10.84 -0.47
N GLY A 153 -8.55 -10.18 -0.97
CA GLY A 153 -7.31 -10.81 -1.39
C GLY A 153 -7.51 -11.79 -2.54
N GLY A 154 -7.59 -11.30 -3.77
CA GLY A 154 -7.89 -12.15 -4.93
C GLY A 154 -6.99 -13.39 -5.04
N ALA A 155 -5.73 -13.29 -4.62
CA ALA A 155 -4.83 -14.42 -4.46
C ALA A 155 -4.61 -14.80 -3.00
N LEU A 156 -4.25 -13.81 -2.16
CA LEU A 156 -3.77 -14.03 -0.80
C LEU A 156 -4.53 -13.15 0.19
N SER A 157 -5.07 -13.78 1.23
CA SER A 157 -5.56 -13.12 2.44
C SER A 157 -4.69 -13.58 3.61
N LEU A 158 -4.03 -12.64 4.29
CA LEU A 158 -3.12 -12.94 5.41
C LEU A 158 -3.49 -12.15 6.66
N VAL A 159 -3.84 -12.85 7.71
CA VAL A 159 -4.03 -12.25 9.03
C VAL A 159 -2.99 -12.79 10.00
N THR A 160 -2.26 -11.87 10.66
CA THR A 160 -1.30 -12.20 11.72
C THR A 160 -1.78 -11.57 13.03
N PHE A 161 -2.02 -12.39 14.07
CA PHE A 161 -2.69 -11.95 15.31
C PHE A 161 -1.79 -11.84 16.54
N THR A 162 -0.61 -12.43 16.52
CA THR A 162 0.35 -12.45 17.62
C THR A 162 1.74 -12.17 17.06
N LYS A 163 2.77 -12.03 17.91
CA LYS A 163 4.16 -11.63 17.56
C LYS A 163 4.89 -12.60 16.61
N THR A 164 4.30 -12.90 15.46
CA THR A 164 4.90 -13.63 14.35
C THR A 164 5.83 -12.69 13.59
N ASP A 165 6.92 -13.24 13.06
CA ASP A 165 7.78 -12.55 12.09
C ASP A 165 7.69 -13.32 10.77
N THR A 166 6.80 -12.87 9.89
CA THR A 166 6.54 -13.47 8.59
C THR A 166 7.37 -12.76 7.53
N THR A 167 8.04 -13.51 6.67
CA THR A 167 8.84 -12.95 5.57
C THR A 167 8.38 -13.54 4.24
N LEU A 168 7.94 -12.68 3.33
CA LEU A 168 7.57 -13.06 1.97
C LEU A 168 8.57 -12.49 0.97
N ARG A 169 8.90 -13.25 -0.08
CA ARG A 169 9.91 -12.86 -1.07
C ARG A 169 9.53 -13.31 -2.47
N ASP A 170 9.93 -12.52 -3.45
CA ASP A 170 9.96 -12.90 -4.87
C ASP A 170 8.60 -13.41 -5.36
N MET A 171 7.58 -12.57 -5.21
CA MET A 171 6.20 -12.87 -5.59
C MET A 171 5.73 -11.92 -6.70
N SER A 172 4.95 -12.44 -7.64
CA SER A 172 4.26 -11.64 -8.65
C SER A 172 2.76 -11.95 -8.62
N PHE A 173 1.93 -10.92 -8.52
CA PHE A 173 0.48 -10.99 -8.66
C PHE A 173 0.09 -10.33 -9.99
N GLN A 174 -0.61 -11.07 -10.84
CA GLN A 174 -0.96 -10.66 -12.20
C GLN A 174 -2.46 -10.89 -12.41
N HIS A 175 -3.17 -9.87 -12.87
CA HIS A 175 -4.60 -9.97 -13.19
C HIS A 175 -5.49 -10.46 -12.03
N CYS A 176 -5.08 -10.22 -10.77
CA CYS A 176 -5.85 -10.68 -9.62
C CYS A 176 -7.00 -9.71 -9.30
N GLU A 177 -8.12 -10.27 -8.85
CA GLU A 177 -9.33 -9.49 -8.58
C GLU A 177 -9.97 -9.87 -7.23
N SER A 178 -10.46 -8.88 -6.49
CA SER A 178 -11.36 -9.09 -5.35
C SER A 178 -12.51 -8.08 -5.40
N GLN A 179 -13.57 -8.29 -4.63
CA GLN A 179 -14.63 -7.27 -4.56
C GLN A 179 -14.20 -6.09 -3.70
N ASN A 180 -13.76 -6.32 -2.47
CA ASN A 180 -13.70 -5.29 -1.44
C ASN A 180 -12.28 -4.91 -1.01
N GLU A 181 -11.45 -5.81 -0.49
CA GLU A 181 -10.11 -5.43 0.00
C GLU A 181 -9.01 -6.17 -0.75
N GLY A 182 -8.03 -5.43 -1.28
CA GLY A 182 -6.83 -6.00 -1.87
C GLY A 182 -7.11 -6.88 -3.08
N GLY A 183 -7.15 -6.30 -4.28
CA GLY A 183 -7.47 -7.07 -5.49
C GLY A 183 -6.58 -8.31 -5.67
N ALA A 184 -5.34 -8.25 -5.21
CA ALA A 184 -4.44 -9.40 -5.14
C ALA A 184 -4.20 -9.88 -3.71
N PHE A 185 -3.82 -8.94 -2.84
CA PHE A 185 -3.31 -9.24 -1.51
C PHE A 185 -4.02 -8.39 -0.47
N GLN A 186 -4.70 -9.04 0.47
CA GLN A 186 -5.21 -8.43 1.67
C GLN A 186 -4.37 -8.89 2.87
N CYS A 187 -3.95 -7.94 3.72
CA CYS A 187 -3.26 -8.30 4.95
C CYS A 187 -3.66 -7.45 6.16
N SER A 188 -3.66 -8.10 7.33
CA SER A 188 -3.93 -7.49 8.63
C SER A 188 -2.91 -7.94 9.67
N ILE A 189 -2.16 -6.97 10.20
CA ILE A 189 -0.99 -7.18 11.06
C ILE A 189 -1.27 -6.60 12.44
N ASN A 190 -1.41 -7.47 13.44
CA ASN A 190 -1.97 -7.10 14.75
C ASN A 190 -1.07 -7.51 15.92
N ASN A 191 -1.21 -6.81 17.04
CA ASN A 191 -0.65 -7.18 18.35
C ASN A 191 0.86 -7.50 18.36
N GLY A 192 1.66 -6.69 17.68
CA GLY A 192 3.12 -6.84 17.62
C GLY A 192 3.62 -7.84 16.58
N ALA A 193 2.74 -8.32 15.70
CA ALA A 193 3.12 -9.10 14.52
C ALA A 193 3.95 -8.27 13.54
N LYS A 194 4.78 -8.92 12.75
CA LYS A 194 5.63 -8.29 11.76
C LYS A 194 5.56 -9.05 10.44
N LEU A 195 5.30 -8.32 9.36
CA LEU A 195 5.37 -8.80 7.99
C LEU A 195 6.48 -8.05 7.24
N THR A 196 7.47 -8.80 6.75
CA THR A 196 8.57 -8.25 5.95
C THR A 196 8.46 -8.75 4.52
N ILE A 197 8.35 -7.83 3.56
CA ILE A 197 8.55 -8.13 2.14
C ILE A 197 10.05 -7.97 1.86
N ALA A 198 10.75 -9.11 1.78
CA ALA A 198 12.21 -9.19 1.70
C ALA A 198 12.70 -9.76 0.36
N GLY A 199 11.96 -9.53 -0.71
CA GLY A 199 12.35 -9.83 -2.09
C GLY A 199 11.65 -8.88 -3.05
N LEU A 200 11.62 -9.24 -4.34
CA LEU A 200 10.81 -8.54 -5.32
C LEU A 200 9.32 -8.84 -5.09
N LEU A 201 8.49 -7.81 -5.05
CA LEU A 201 7.03 -7.96 -5.03
C LEU A 201 6.42 -7.13 -6.15
N THR A 202 5.73 -7.77 -7.08
CA THR A 202 5.09 -7.10 -8.22
C THR A 202 3.59 -7.32 -8.20
N PHE A 203 2.83 -6.24 -8.41
CA PHE A 203 1.41 -6.25 -8.70
C PHE A 203 1.19 -5.65 -10.09
N GLN A 204 0.58 -6.41 -10.98
CA GLN A 204 0.31 -6.00 -12.35
C GLN A 204 -1.15 -6.27 -12.69
N ASP A 205 -1.85 -5.26 -13.21
CA ASP A 205 -3.25 -5.36 -13.66
C ASP A 205 -4.21 -5.93 -12.59
N CYS A 206 -3.92 -5.66 -11.31
CA CYS A 206 -4.75 -6.10 -10.19
C CYS A 206 -5.83 -5.06 -9.88
N LYS A 207 -7.05 -5.49 -9.50
CA LYS A 207 -8.13 -4.55 -9.19
C LYS A 207 -9.12 -5.02 -8.15
N THR A 208 -9.75 -4.06 -7.47
CA THR A 208 -11.00 -4.28 -6.71
C THR A 208 -12.20 -3.89 -7.55
N LEU A 209 -13.28 -4.68 -7.49
CA LEU A 209 -14.46 -4.50 -8.36
C LEU A 209 -15.61 -3.72 -7.72
N SER A 210 -15.68 -3.67 -6.39
CA SER A 210 -16.76 -2.97 -5.68
C SER A 210 -16.65 -1.46 -5.81
N ASP A 211 -17.81 -0.79 -5.82
CA ASP A 211 -17.93 0.66 -5.62
C ASP A 211 -17.54 1.10 -4.19
N SER A 212 -17.08 0.17 -3.35
CA SER A 212 -16.39 0.42 -2.07
C SER A 212 -15.03 -0.29 -1.99
N GLY A 213 -14.43 -0.59 -3.15
CA GLY A 213 -13.20 -1.37 -3.26
C GLY A 213 -11.94 -0.63 -2.78
N TYR A 214 -11.11 -1.31 -2.00
CA TYR A 214 -10.00 -0.74 -1.25
C TYR A 214 -8.68 -1.42 -1.62
N GLY A 215 -7.71 -0.65 -2.09
CA GLY A 215 -6.40 -1.18 -2.45
C GLY A 215 -6.50 -2.07 -3.67
N GLY A 216 -6.48 -1.47 -4.87
CA GLY A 216 -6.69 -2.21 -6.12
C GLY A 216 -5.79 -3.43 -6.27
N ALA A 217 -4.56 -3.39 -5.75
CA ALA A 217 -3.73 -4.57 -5.59
C ALA A 217 -3.57 -5.00 -4.12
N LEU A 218 -3.16 -4.06 -3.27
CA LEU A 218 -2.82 -4.33 -1.88
C LEU A 218 -3.71 -3.54 -0.92
N TYR A 219 -4.37 -4.26 -0.02
CA TYR A 219 -4.91 -3.68 1.20
C TYR A 219 -4.07 -4.14 2.40
N ALA A 220 -3.62 -3.18 3.20
CA ALA A 220 -2.83 -3.45 4.39
C ALA A 220 -3.36 -2.67 5.59
N LYS A 221 -3.69 -3.39 6.67
CA LYS A 221 -4.04 -2.81 7.96
C LYS A 221 -3.02 -3.22 9.02
N ILE A 222 -2.33 -2.25 9.62
CA ILE A 222 -1.40 -2.48 10.72
C ILE A 222 -1.98 -1.84 11.98
N ASN A 223 -2.22 -2.66 13.00
CA ASN A 223 -2.92 -2.24 14.21
C ASN A 223 -2.20 -2.72 15.47
N GLY A 224 -1.90 -1.78 16.36
CA GLY A 224 -1.34 -2.08 17.67
C GLY A 224 0.17 -1.85 17.76
N GLU A 225 0.63 -1.67 19.00
CA GLU A 225 2.01 -1.34 19.29
C GLU A 225 2.97 -2.45 18.84
N ASN A 226 4.07 -2.05 18.19
CA ASN A 226 5.06 -2.93 17.58
C ASN A 226 4.57 -3.75 16.37
N SER A 227 3.32 -3.58 15.92
CA SER A 227 2.86 -4.20 14.67
C SER A 227 3.54 -3.53 13.47
N GLN A 228 4.09 -4.31 12.54
CA GLN A 228 4.96 -3.78 11.47
C GLN A 228 4.70 -4.39 10.10
N LEU A 229 4.61 -3.54 9.07
CA LEU A 229 4.78 -3.94 7.67
C LEU A 229 6.02 -3.23 7.10
N ILE A 230 6.95 -4.01 6.55
CA ILE A 230 8.21 -3.50 6.03
C ILE A 230 8.38 -3.92 4.57
N PHE A 231 8.50 -2.94 3.67
CA PHE A 231 8.99 -3.15 2.31
C PHE A 231 10.49 -2.97 2.29
N LYS A 232 11.22 -4.08 2.37
CA LYS A 232 12.68 -4.06 2.58
C LYS A 232 13.46 -3.80 1.30
N TYR A 233 13.03 -4.41 0.19
CA TYR A 233 13.68 -4.28 -1.12
C TYR A 233 12.70 -3.64 -2.11
N SER A 234 12.39 -4.31 -3.23
CA SER A 234 11.63 -3.71 -4.33
C SER A 234 10.16 -4.11 -4.32
N VAL A 235 9.26 -3.13 -4.40
CA VAL A 235 7.83 -3.34 -4.60
C VAL A 235 7.33 -2.50 -5.79
N THR A 236 6.59 -3.11 -6.70
CA THR A 236 6.07 -2.43 -7.90
C THR A 236 4.57 -2.65 -8.04
N PHE A 237 3.86 -1.57 -8.33
CA PHE A 237 2.44 -1.55 -8.69
C PHE A 237 2.30 -0.96 -10.10
N GLU A 238 1.69 -1.72 -11.00
CA GLU A 238 1.52 -1.32 -12.40
C GLU A 238 0.07 -1.57 -12.84
N ARG A 239 -0.58 -0.55 -13.39
CA ARG A 239 -1.96 -0.62 -13.94
C ARG A 239 -3.00 -1.20 -12.97
N CYS A 240 -2.79 -0.98 -11.67
CA CYS A 240 -3.73 -1.44 -10.65
C CYS A 240 -4.87 -0.42 -10.46
N SER A 241 -6.08 -0.88 -10.17
CA SER A 241 -7.23 0.00 -10.00
C SER A 241 -8.18 -0.39 -8.87
N GLY A 242 -8.76 0.59 -8.21
CA GLY A 242 -9.74 0.37 -7.14
C GLY A 242 -10.52 1.63 -6.83
N GLN A 243 -11.41 1.62 -5.84
CA GLN A 243 -12.15 2.83 -5.50
C GLN A 243 -11.32 3.78 -4.63
N SER A 244 -10.62 3.24 -3.64
CA SER A 244 -9.71 3.97 -2.75
C SER A 244 -8.32 3.33 -2.72
N GLY A 245 -7.31 4.02 -3.25
CA GLY A 245 -5.96 3.48 -3.40
C GLY A 245 -5.84 2.54 -4.60
N GLY A 246 -5.62 3.07 -5.80
CA GLY A 246 -5.60 2.26 -7.02
C GLY A 246 -4.55 1.15 -7.02
N GLY A 247 -3.35 1.43 -6.49
CA GLY A 247 -2.35 0.40 -6.19
C GLY A 247 -2.52 -0.14 -4.78
N MET A 248 -2.51 0.75 -3.79
CA MET A 248 -2.45 0.38 -2.38
C MET A 248 -3.38 1.20 -1.50
N ARG A 249 -4.09 0.52 -0.59
CA ARG A 249 -4.72 1.15 0.58
C ARG A 249 -4.00 0.70 1.84
N LEU A 250 -3.47 1.66 2.59
CA LEU A 250 -2.73 1.42 3.83
C LEU A 250 -3.40 2.13 5.00
N ILE A 251 -3.67 1.38 6.07
CA ILE A 251 -4.23 1.88 7.32
C ILE A 251 -3.27 1.52 8.46
N VAL A 252 -2.76 2.53 9.17
CA VAL A 252 -1.81 2.34 10.29
C VAL A 252 -2.37 2.97 11.56
N GLN A 253 -2.64 2.15 12.58
CA GLN A 253 -3.39 2.58 13.77
C GLN A 253 -2.75 2.08 15.08
N ASN A 254 -3.04 2.78 16.18
CA ASN A 254 -2.72 2.34 17.55
C ASN A 254 -1.24 1.97 17.75
N LYS A 255 -0.33 2.83 17.32
CA LYS A 255 1.13 2.70 17.32
C LYS A 255 1.68 1.61 16.40
N GLY A 256 0.89 1.17 15.42
CA GLY A 256 1.38 0.38 14.29
C GLY A 256 2.38 1.15 13.45
N ASN A 257 3.17 0.44 12.66
CA ASN A 257 4.22 1.04 11.83
C ASN A 257 4.25 0.45 10.42
N PHE A 258 4.37 1.32 9.42
CA PHE A 258 4.72 0.94 8.06
C PHE A 258 6.03 1.62 7.66
N THR A 259 6.94 0.85 7.06
CA THR A 259 8.23 1.38 6.59
C THR A 259 8.56 0.88 5.19
N ILE A 260 9.00 1.80 4.32
CA ILE A 260 9.64 1.47 3.04
C ILE A 260 11.14 1.75 3.16
N ASN A 261 11.98 0.73 2.95
CA ASN A 261 13.45 0.85 2.98
C ASN A 261 14.09 0.69 1.60
N GLY A 262 13.43 0.01 0.67
CA GLY A 262 13.91 -0.16 -0.71
C GLY A 262 13.04 0.57 -1.72
N GLN A 263 13.22 0.25 -3.00
CA GLN A 263 12.46 0.88 -4.07
C GLN A 263 10.97 0.51 -3.99
N CYS A 264 10.09 1.49 -4.20
CA CYS A 264 8.66 1.27 -4.29
C CYS A 264 8.10 2.14 -5.42
N ASN A 265 7.49 1.55 -6.45
CA ASN A 265 7.02 2.30 -7.62
C ASN A 265 5.54 2.05 -7.89
N PHE A 266 4.82 3.10 -8.27
CA PHE A 266 3.42 3.07 -8.68
C PHE A 266 3.31 3.69 -10.07
N THR A 267 2.81 2.94 -11.05
CA THR A 267 2.74 3.38 -12.44
C THR A 267 1.38 3.08 -13.05
N ASN A 268 0.75 4.11 -13.63
CA ASN A 268 -0.56 4.00 -14.28
C ASN A 268 -1.66 3.41 -13.37
N CYS A 269 -1.56 3.63 -12.06
CA CYS A 269 -2.61 3.21 -11.12
C CYS A 269 -3.76 4.20 -11.13
N SER A 270 -4.99 3.74 -10.92
CA SER A 270 -6.15 4.63 -10.93
C SER A 270 -7.16 4.33 -9.83
N SER A 271 -7.84 5.38 -9.36
CA SER A 271 -8.97 5.20 -8.46
C SER A 271 -10.18 6.08 -8.77
N SER A 272 -11.37 5.59 -8.45
CA SER A 272 -12.63 6.31 -8.73
C SER A 272 -13.07 7.26 -7.61
N ASN A 273 -12.43 7.23 -6.43
CA ASN A 273 -12.80 8.10 -5.31
C ASN A 273 -11.61 8.83 -4.69
N ILE A 274 -10.59 8.13 -4.20
CA ILE A 274 -9.47 8.76 -3.49
C ILE A 274 -8.16 7.99 -3.68
N GLY A 275 -7.05 8.72 -3.82
CA GLY A 275 -5.70 8.15 -3.91
C GLY A 275 -5.49 7.29 -5.15
N GLY A 276 -5.16 7.90 -6.29
CA GLY A 276 -5.03 7.18 -7.56
C GLY A 276 -3.95 6.09 -7.52
N GLY A 277 -2.80 6.39 -6.92
CA GLY A 277 -1.79 5.37 -6.59
C GLY A 277 -2.00 4.79 -5.19
N ILE A 278 -2.01 5.67 -4.19
CA ILE A 278 -1.96 5.29 -2.78
C ILE A 278 -3.03 6.01 -1.98
N TYR A 279 -3.74 5.26 -1.13
CA TYR A 279 -4.49 5.81 -0.01
C TYR A 279 -3.75 5.48 1.29
N LEU A 280 -3.45 6.51 2.09
CA LEU A 280 -2.78 6.41 3.38
C LEU A 280 -3.67 6.98 4.48
N GLU A 281 -3.94 6.18 5.51
CA GLU A 281 -4.62 6.63 6.72
C GLU A 281 -3.79 6.29 7.96
N THR A 282 -3.63 7.28 8.83
CA THR A 282 -3.03 7.08 10.15
C THR A 282 -3.93 7.61 11.27
N ASN A 283 -4.05 6.81 12.32
CA ASN A 283 -4.72 7.18 13.56
C ASN A 283 -3.83 6.69 14.72
N ASN A 284 -3.01 7.60 15.27
CA ASN A 284 -1.94 7.26 16.22
C ASN A 284 -0.95 6.21 15.67
N GLY A 285 -0.71 6.18 14.36
CA GLY A 285 0.22 5.27 13.68
C GLY A 285 1.39 6.00 13.03
N THR A 286 2.39 5.25 12.57
CA THR A 286 3.58 5.83 11.91
C THR A 286 3.82 5.24 10.53
N VAL A 287 3.97 6.10 9.53
CA VAL A 287 4.29 5.76 8.14
C VAL A 287 5.59 6.45 7.75
N ASN A 288 6.61 5.66 7.41
CA ASN A 288 7.95 6.16 7.11
C ASN A 288 8.45 5.67 5.74
N PHE A 289 8.67 6.61 4.84
CA PHE A 289 9.37 6.38 3.58
C PHE A 289 10.85 6.63 3.87
N ASN A 290 11.61 5.57 4.18
CA ASN A 290 13.01 5.65 4.60
C ASN A 290 13.96 4.95 3.61
N GLN A 291 13.56 4.96 2.35
CA GLN A 291 14.34 4.35 1.29
C GLN A 291 15.57 5.17 0.92
N THR A 292 16.56 4.49 0.34
CA THR A 292 17.78 5.11 -0.17
C THR A 292 17.63 5.56 -1.63
N GLU A 293 16.83 4.85 -2.41
CA GLU A 293 16.56 5.13 -3.83
C GLU A 293 15.26 5.92 -4.00
N GLN A 294 15.14 6.76 -5.02
CA GLN A 294 13.94 7.58 -5.21
C GLN A 294 12.72 6.72 -5.55
N ILE A 295 11.61 6.92 -4.85
CA ILE A 295 10.31 6.27 -5.14
C ILE A 295 9.60 7.03 -6.26
N LEU A 296 9.09 6.31 -7.27
CA LEU A 296 8.36 6.91 -8.38
C LEU A 296 6.86 6.61 -8.30
N ILE A 297 6.04 7.66 -8.31
CA ILE A 297 4.59 7.58 -8.49
C ILE A 297 4.27 8.34 -9.78
N GLU A 298 3.95 7.60 -10.84
CA GLU A 298 3.85 8.16 -12.18
C GLU A 298 2.53 7.81 -12.87
N ASN A 299 1.94 8.80 -13.54
CA ASN A 299 0.73 8.67 -14.36
C ASN A 299 -0.44 8.07 -13.58
N CYS A 300 -0.46 8.27 -12.26
CA CYS A 300 -1.57 7.85 -11.42
C CYS A 300 -2.72 8.86 -11.50
N SER A 301 -3.96 8.38 -11.51
CA SER A 301 -5.14 9.24 -11.65
C SER A 301 -6.25 8.94 -10.66
N CYS A 302 -6.98 9.95 -10.22
CA CYS A 302 -8.14 9.79 -9.35
C CYS A 302 -9.35 10.64 -9.81
N ASP A 303 -10.54 10.03 -9.87
CA ASP A 303 -11.79 10.76 -10.18
C ASP A 303 -12.32 11.59 -8.99
N GLY A 304 -11.78 11.37 -7.80
CA GLY A 304 -11.97 12.27 -6.66
C GLY A 304 -10.65 12.92 -6.28
N TYR A 305 -10.16 12.70 -5.06
CA TYR A 305 -9.06 13.48 -4.45
C TYR A 305 -7.72 12.72 -4.42
N GLY A 306 -6.61 13.43 -4.66
CA GLY A 306 -5.27 12.83 -4.53
C GLY A 306 -4.92 11.94 -5.72
N GLY A 307 -4.48 12.52 -6.83
CA GLY A 307 -4.17 11.76 -8.06
C GLY A 307 -3.04 10.75 -7.86
N GLY A 308 -1.99 11.13 -7.13
CA GLY A 308 -0.94 10.21 -6.69
C GLY A 308 -1.26 9.58 -5.34
N ILE A 309 -1.36 10.41 -4.30
CA ILE A 309 -1.53 9.98 -2.92
C ILE A 309 -2.68 10.76 -2.25
N TYR A 310 -3.52 10.05 -1.52
CA TYR A 310 -4.43 10.63 -0.53
C TYR A 310 -3.92 10.31 0.88
N CYS A 311 -3.87 11.29 1.77
CA CYS A 311 -3.45 11.14 3.16
C CYS A 311 -4.53 11.64 4.14
N SER A 312 -4.83 10.84 5.16
CA SER A 312 -5.61 11.25 6.34
C SER A 312 -4.79 10.97 7.61
N ILE A 313 -4.53 11.99 8.42
CA ILE A 313 -3.62 11.92 9.56
C ILE A 313 -4.34 12.46 10.80
N SER A 314 -4.46 11.62 11.83
CA SER A 314 -5.21 11.95 13.06
C SER A 314 -4.60 11.32 14.30
N ASN A 315 -5.00 11.81 15.47
CA ASN A 315 -4.65 11.33 16.81
C ASN A 315 -3.14 11.11 17.00
N ASN A 316 -2.33 12.13 16.74
CA ASN A 316 -0.85 12.06 16.80
C ASN A 316 -0.21 11.10 15.78
N GLY A 317 -0.95 10.71 14.74
CA GLY A 317 -0.43 9.96 13.60
C GLY A 317 0.66 10.73 12.84
N GLN A 318 1.61 10.01 12.26
CA GLN A 318 2.78 10.59 11.60
C GLN A 318 2.99 9.96 10.23
N ILE A 319 3.12 10.81 9.21
CA ILE A 319 3.53 10.42 7.86
C ILE A 319 4.78 11.21 7.50
N GLN A 320 5.92 10.52 7.35
CA GLN A 320 7.14 11.09 6.79
C GLN A 320 7.40 10.51 5.41
N ILE A 321 7.37 11.39 4.41
CA ILE A 321 7.63 11.09 3.01
C ILE A 321 8.99 11.68 2.65
N ASN A 322 9.95 10.81 2.35
CA ASN A 322 11.27 11.21 1.91
C ASN A 322 11.51 10.80 0.46
N ASN A 323 12.31 11.56 -0.30
CA ASN A 323 12.89 11.14 -1.60
C ASN A 323 11.89 10.43 -2.53
N ILE A 324 10.75 11.07 -2.79
CA ILE A 324 9.75 10.58 -3.75
C ILE A 324 9.63 11.52 -4.94
N LYS A 325 9.21 10.99 -6.08
CA LYS A 325 8.87 11.74 -7.29
C LYS A 325 7.45 11.41 -7.71
N LEU A 326 6.56 12.41 -7.66
CA LEU A 326 5.24 12.34 -8.27
C LEU A 326 5.30 13.01 -9.64
N ARG A 327 4.99 12.26 -10.69
CA ARG A 327 5.01 12.76 -12.07
C ARG A 327 3.68 12.50 -12.76
N ASN A 328 3.14 13.52 -13.43
CA ASN A 328 1.92 13.38 -14.24
C ASN A 328 0.72 12.81 -13.48
N CYS A 329 0.66 13.02 -12.16
CA CYS A 329 -0.47 12.56 -11.35
C CYS A 329 -1.67 13.50 -11.52
N LYS A 330 -2.88 12.94 -11.68
CA LYS A 330 -4.08 13.72 -12.01
C LYS A 330 -5.24 13.46 -11.06
N SER A 331 -5.92 14.51 -10.62
CA SER A 331 -7.14 14.44 -9.82
C SER A 331 -8.27 15.23 -10.49
N GLN A 332 -9.48 14.67 -10.54
CA GLN A 332 -10.68 15.41 -10.99
C GLN A 332 -11.25 16.34 -9.90
N ARG A 333 -10.69 16.28 -8.70
CA ARG A 333 -10.89 17.25 -7.61
C ARG A 333 -9.53 17.81 -7.20
N SER A 334 -9.31 18.03 -5.91
CA SER A 334 -8.11 18.67 -5.39
C SER A 334 -6.94 17.70 -5.20
N GLY A 335 -5.71 18.22 -5.27
CA GLY A 335 -4.48 17.46 -5.00
C GLY A 335 -4.10 16.54 -6.15
N GLY A 336 -3.53 17.07 -7.23
CA GLY A 336 -3.10 16.24 -8.36
C GLY A 336 -2.01 15.24 -7.97
N GLY A 337 -1.00 15.70 -7.23
CA GLY A 337 0.00 14.83 -6.59
C GLY A 337 -0.48 14.28 -5.26
N ILE A 338 -0.55 15.14 -4.23
CA ILE A 338 -1.00 14.79 -2.87
C ILE A 338 -2.26 15.56 -2.50
N TYR A 339 -3.22 14.86 -1.90
CA TYR A 339 -4.29 15.46 -1.09
C TYR A 339 -4.12 15.02 0.36
N ALA A 340 -4.02 15.96 1.31
CA ALA A 340 -3.79 15.67 2.72
C ALA A 340 -4.82 16.34 3.65
N ILE A 341 -5.30 15.58 4.63
CA ILE A 341 -6.07 16.09 5.77
C ILE A 341 -5.27 15.79 7.04
N ILE A 342 -5.02 16.82 7.86
CA ILE A 342 -4.26 16.75 9.10
C ILE A 342 -5.11 17.26 10.26
N ASN A 343 -5.40 16.39 11.23
CA ASN A 343 -6.25 16.67 12.39
C ASN A 343 -5.59 16.15 13.68
N ASP A 344 -6.05 16.64 14.85
CA ASP A 344 -5.86 16.02 16.17
C ASP A 344 -4.43 15.47 16.44
N GLY A 345 -3.37 16.28 16.47
CA GLY A 345 -2.00 15.73 16.66
C GLY A 345 -1.23 15.38 15.38
N GLY A 346 -1.92 15.31 14.24
CA GLY A 346 -1.39 14.75 13.01
C GLY A 346 -0.16 15.48 12.46
N GLN A 347 0.77 14.72 11.85
CA GLN A 347 2.03 15.26 11.32
C GLN A 347 2.29 14.75 9.90
N LEU A 348 2.54 15.68 8.97
CA LEU A 348 3.02 15.39 7.62
C LEU A 348 4.37 16.08 7.38
N ILE A 349 5.37 15.30 7.00
CA ILE A 349 6.72 15.79 6.69
C ILE A 349 7.12 15.35 5.29
N LEU A 350 7.50 16.31 4.44
CA LEU A 350 8.12 16.09 3.13
C LEU A 350 9.60 16.49 3.22
N ASP A 351 10.52 15.57 2.95
CA ASP A 351 11.96 15.80 3.15
C ASP A 351 12.83 15.00 2.14
N LYS A 352 14.14 15.23 2.16
CA LYS A 352 15.15 14.55 1.34
C LYS A 352 14.79 14.52 -0.16
N SER A 353 14.61 15.71 -0.73
CA SER A 353 14.45 15.95 -2.17
C SER A 353 13.21 15.30 -2.79
N CYS A 354 12.04 15.52 -2.18
CA CYS A 354 10.77 15.19 -2.80
C CYS A 354 10.52 16.04 -4.06
N GLU A 355 9.92 15.47 -5.10
CA GLU A 355 9.63 16.16 -6.35
C GLU A 355 8.18 15.95 -6.79
N PHE A 356 7.51 17.04 -7.17
CA PHE A 356 6.19 17.07 -7.78
C PHE A 356 6.33 17.75 -9.13
N ASN A 357 6.11 17.00 -10.20
CA ASN A 357 6.31 17.46 -11.56
C ASN A 357 5.08 17.15 -12.42
N GLN A 358 4.54 18.18 -13.08
CA GLN A 358 3.43 18.02 -14.03
C GLN A 358 2.18 17.37 -13.41
N CYS A 359 1.95 17.58 -12.11
CA CYS A 359 0.73 17.13 -11.45
C CYS A 359 -0.44 18.09 -11.76
N GLU A 360 -1.64 17.56 -11.92
CA GLU A 360 -2.81 18.32 -12.34
C GLU A 360 -4.03 18.02 -11.45
N SER A 361 -4.75 19.07 -11.04
CA SER A 361 -6.00 18.95 -10.30
C SER A 361 -7.11 19.75 -11.00
N HIS A 362 -8.31 19.19 -11.15
CA HIS A 362 -9.52 19.96 -11.51
C HIS A 362 -10.23 20.57 -10.27
N GLY A 363 -9.55 20.57 -9.13
CA GLY A 363 -9.89 21.28 -7.91
C GLY A 363 -8.79 22.29 -7.58
N ASN A 364 -8.43 22.35 -6.31
CA ASN A 364 -7.33 23.17 -5.82
C ASN A 364 -6.07 22.32 -5.61
N GLY A 365 -4.87 22.92 -5.66
CA GLY A 365 -3.64 22.20 -5.35
C GLY A 365 -3.21 21.24 -6.46
N GLY A 366 -2.69 21.77 -7.57
CA GLY A 366 -2.26 20.92 -8.70
C GLY A 366 -1.18 19.92 -8.30
N GLY A 367 -0.16 20.38 -7.56
CA GLY A 367 0.83 19.49 -6.93
C GLY A 367 0.30 18.92 -5.61
N ILE A 368 0.00 19.80 -4.66
CA ILE A 368 -0.35 19.44 -3.29
C ILE A 368 -1.58 20.24 -2.85
N TYR A 369 -2.53 19.55 -2.22
CA TYR A 369 -3.60 20.16 -1.46
C TYR A 369 -3.49 19.72 0.01
N VAL A 370 -3.57 20.68 0.94
CA VAL A 370 -3.56 20.39 2.38
C VAL A 370 -4.72 21.10 3.07
N GLN A 371 -5.45 20.34 3.89
CA GLN A 371 -6.43 20.85 4.83
C GLN A 371 -5.98 20.53 6.26
N ILE A 372 -6.00 21.55 7.13
CA ILE A 372 -5.66 21.42 8.55
C ILE A 372 -6.86 21.84 9.40
N ASN A 373 -7.19 21.04 10.40
CA ASN A 373 -8.19 21.38 11.43
C ASN A 373 -7.52 21.58 12.79
N LEU A 374 -7.62 22.78 13.34
CA LEU A 374 -6.95 23.18 14.58
C LEU A 374 -7.80 22.87 15.80
N THR A 375 -7.75 21.61 16.26
CA THR A 375 -8.35 21.15 17.52
C THR A 375 -7.29 20.84 18.58
N GLU A 376 -6.11 20.39 18.17
CA GLU A 376 -4.93 20.08 19.00
C GLU A 376 -3.63 20.51 18.26
N GLN A 377 -2.46 20.28 18.86
CA GLN A 377 -1.17 20.50 18.17
C GLN A 377 -1.10 19.63 16.90
N PHE A 378 -0.53 20.09 15.80
CA PHE A 378 -0.36 19.35 14.54
C PHE A 378 1.00 19.72 13.94
N SER A 379 1.44 19.13 12.83
CA SER A 379 2.51 19.74 12.03
C SER A 379 2.42 19.45 10.54
N PHE A 380 2.85 20.43 9.75
CA PHE A 380 3.02 20.29 8.31
C PHE A 380 4.35 20.93 7.89
N LEU A 381 5.33 20.10 7.53
CA LEU A 381 6.69 20.53 7.25
C LEU A 381 7.11 20.13 5.84
N ILE A 382 7.61 21.09 5.06
CA ILE A 382 8.33 20.84 3.80
C ILE A 382 9.79 21.24 4.04
N LYS A 383 10.64 20.24 4.26
CA LYS A 383 12.07 20.40 4.57
C LYS A 383 12.98 20.38 3.35
N ASP A 384 12.61 19.61 2.32
CA ASP A 384 13.29 19.62 1.03
C ASP A 384 12.35 19.04 -0.04
N ALA A 385 11.71 19.91 -0.80
CA ALA A 385 10.88 19.51 -1.93
C ALA A 385 10.89 20.51 -3.08
N SER A 386 10.77 20.03 -4.32
CA SER A 386 10.54 20.84 -5.52
C SER A 386 9.16 20.58 -6.11
N ILE A 387 8.37 21.63 -6.31
CA ILE A 387 7.01 21.58 -6.87
C ILE A 387 6.98 22.45 -8.11
N HIS A 388 6.89 21.84 -9.29
CA HIS A 388 7.01 22.56 -10.54
C HIS A 388 6.19 21.99 -11.69
N GLU A 389 5.80 22.88 -12.60
CA GLU A 389 4.97 22.54 -13.76
C GLU A 389 3.61 21.94 -13.38
N CYS A 390 3.18 22.12 -12.14
CA CYS A 390 1.89 21.66 -11.66
C CYS A 390 0.76 22.63 -12.02
N LYS A 391 -0.46 22.11 -12.18
CA LYS A 391 -1.62 22.87 -12.64
C LYS A 391 -2.87 22.65 -11.81
N SER A 392 -3.54 23.75 -11.42
CA SER A 392 -4.91 23.73 -10.91
C SER A 392 -5.87 24.31 -11.96
N VAL A 393 -6.86 23.51 -12.35
CA VAL A 393 -7.84 23.80 -13.40
C VAL A 393 -9.21 24.00 -12.76
N THR A 394 -9.95 25.00 -13.22
CA THR A 394 -11.32 25.27 -12.75
C THR A 394 -12.27 24.18 -13.22
N ASN A 395 -13.03 23.61 -12.29
CA ASN A 395 -14.16 22.74 -12.55
C ASN A 395 -15.47 23.49 -12.37
N THR A 396 -16.14 23.78 -13.48
CA THR A 396 -17.39 24.55 -13.52
C THR A 396 -18.58 23.86 -12.86
N SER A 397 -18.44 22.58 -12.47
CA SER A 397 -19.45 21.84 -11.71
C SER A 397 -19.29 22.01 -10.19
N LEU A 398 -18.20 22.62 -9.71
CA LEU A 398 -17.95 22.88 -8.29
C LEU A 398 -18.17 24.37 -7.96
N SER A 399 -18.35 24.66 -6.66
CA SER A 399 -18.41 26.04 -6.18
C SER A 399 -17.13 26.80 -6.50
N TYR A 400 -17.23 28.10 -6.72
CA TYR A 400 -16.09 28.94 -7.09
C TYR A 400 -14.89 28.75 -6.15
N SER A 401 -15.08 28.77 -4.84
CA SER A 401 -14.00 28.59 -3.85
C SER A 401 -13.33 27.21 -3.88
N GLN A 402 -13.96 26.19 -4.46
CA GLN A 402 -13.52 24.79 -4.37
C GLN A 402 -12.60 24.35 -5.51
N THR A 403 -12.23 25.24 -6.44
CA THR A 403 -11.48 24.86 -7.64
C THR A 403 -10.70 26.02 -8.27
N GLY A 404 -9.58 25.72 -8.91
CA GLY A 404 -8.79 26.66 -9.71
C GLY A 404 -7.72 27.45 -8.94
N PHE A 405 -7.49 27.16 -7.67
CA PHE A 405 -6.49 27.85 -6.83
C PHE A 405 -5.28 26.97 -6.50
N GLY A 406 -4.09 27.57 -6.37
CA GLY A 406 -2.91 26.87 -5.87
C GLY A 406 -2.36 25.85 -6.87
N GLY A 407 -1.76 26.29 -7.97
CA GLY A 407 -1.26 25.38 -9.01
C GLY A 407 -0.20 24.41 -8.50
N GLY A 408 0.74 24.91 -7.69
CA GLY A 408 1.70 24.07 -6.97
C GLY A 408 1.15 23.53 -5.66
N LEU A 409 0.78 24.43 -4.74
CA LEU A 409 0.29 24.11 -3.39
C LEU A 409 -0.94 24.95 -3.05
N PHE A 410 -2.02 24.28 -2.62
CA PHE A 410 -3.14 24.91 -1.93
C PHE A 410 -3.16 24.48 -0.47
N PHE A 411 -3.34 25.43 0.43
CA PHE A 411 -3.36 25.18 1.87
C PHE A 411 -4.53 25.90 2.54
N GLY A 412 -5.40 25.15 3.21
CA GLY A 412 -6.53 25.67 3.97
C GLY A 412 -6.48 25.27 5.45
N CYS A 413 -6.73 26.24 6.32
CA CYS A 413 -6.70 26.06 7.77
C CYS A 413 -8.02 26.49 8.44
N ASN A 414 -8.60 25.62 9.27
CA ASN A 414 -9.75 25.94 10.13
C ASN A 414 -9.26 26.22 11.55
N GLY A 415 -9.72 27.30 12.16
CA GLY A 415 -9.34 27.72 13.52
C GLY A 415 -8.28 28.83 13.55
N ASP A 416 -7.75 29.10 14.74
CA ASP A 416 -6.79 30.17 14.97
C ASP A 416 -5.37 29.59 15.13
N TYR A 417 -4.56 29.70 14.08
CA TYR A 417 -3.16 29.25 14.11
C TYR A 417 -2.29 30.25 14.88
N ASP A 418 -1.37 29.75 15.69
CA ASP A 418 -0.32 30.56 16.32
C ASP A 418 1.02 30.34 15.58
N PRO A 419 1.46 31.30 14.74
CA PRO A 419 2.72 31.21 14.00
C PRO A 419 3.97 31.04 14.87
N SER A 420 3.92 31.40 16.17
CA SER A 420 5.07 31.25 17.08
C SER A 420 5.37 29.79 17.42
N THR A 421 4.44 28.87 17.13
CA THR A 421 4.61 27.44 17.35
C THR A 421 5.52 26.78 16.33
N GLU A 422 5.73 27.41 15.16
CA GLU A 422 6.55 26.89 14.04
C GLU A 422 6.11 25.50 13.53
N LEU A 423 4.87 25.11 13.82
CA LEU A 423 4.30 23.82 13.41
C LEU A 423 3.99 23.74 11.91
N ILE A 424 4.00 24.88 11.21
CA ILE A 424 3.99 24.96 9.75
C ILE A 424 5.33 25.57 9.32
N ASP A 425 6.11 24.81 8.55
CA ASP A 425 7.40 25.25 8.04
C ASP A 425 7.57 24.80 6.59
N LEU A 426 7.59 25.76 5.67
CA LEU A 426 7.71 25.53 4.24
C LEU A 426 9.06 25.99 3.67
N ARG A 427 10.04 26.33 4.53
CA ARG A 427 11.37 26.86 4.11
C ARG A 427 12.11 25.98 3.12
N GLY A 428 11.91 24.67 3.19
CA GLY A 428 12.56 23.69 2.33
C GLY A 428 11.97 23.58 0.93
N MET A 429 10.94 24.36 0.60
CA MET A 429 10.22 24.25 -0.65
C MET A 429 10.83 25.11 -1.77
N LYS A 430 11.04 24.50 -2.93
CA LYS A 430 11.28 25.18 -4.22
C LYS A 430 10.02 25.07 -5.06
N ILE A 431 9.39 26.20 -5.40
CA ILE A 431 8.12 26.21 -6.12
C ILE A 431 8.17 27.19 -7.30
N TYR A 432 7.97 26.69 -8.52
CA TYR A 432 8.15 27.48 -9.75
C TYR A 432 7.43 26.86 -10.97
N ASN A 433 7.19 27.66 -12.01
CA ASN A 433 6.56 27.24 -13.28
C ASN A 433 5.20 26.54 -13.10
N ASN A 434 4.48 26.82 -12.01
CA ASN A 434 3.14 26.29 -11.78
C ASN A 434 2.09 27.22 -12.39
N SER A 435 0.87 26.72 -12.58
CA SER A 435 -0.26 27.50 -13.10
C SER A 435 -1.55 27.21 -12.36
N ALA A 436 -2.34 28.25 -12.13
CA ALA A 436 -3.69 28.13 -11.58
C ALA A 436 -4.63 28.94 -12.47
N ASP A 437 -5.82 28.42 -12.77
CA ASP A 437 -6.80 29.16 -13.57
C ASP A 437 -7.32 30.42 -12.85
N LYS A 438 -7.20 30.49 -11.51
CA LYS A 438 -7.53 31.66 -10.69
C LYS A 438 -6.26 32.27 -10.09
N TYR A 439 -6.05 32.07 -8.79
CA TYR A 439 -5.00 32.75 -8.01
C TYR A 439 -4.05 31.75 -7.35
N GLY A 440 -2.84 32.24 -7.05
CA GLY A 440 -1.79 31.45 -6.43
C GLY A 440 -1.26 30.39 -7.39
N CYS A 441 -0.66 30.82 -8.50
CA CYS A 441 -0.06 29.90 -9.48
C CYS A 441 0.87 28.90 -8.79
N SER A 442 1.74 29.38 -7.89
CA SER A 442 2.55 28.53 -7.03
C SER A 442 1.82 28.19 -5.74
N LEU A 443 1.41 29.19 -4.95
CA LEU A 443 0.91 28.98 -3.59
C LEU A 443 -0.38 29.77 -3.34
N PHE A 444 -1.40 29.10 -2.82
CA PHE A 444 -2.60 29.74 -2.32
C PHE A 444 -2.89 29.30 -0.87
N ILE A 445 -2.97 30.26 0.06
CA ILE A 445 -3.20 30.02 1.49
C ILE A 445 -4.53 30.62 1.93
N VAL A 446 -5.33 29.82 2.63
CA VAL A 446 -6.54 30.25 3.33
C VAL A 446 -6.34 30.03 4.82
N MET A 447 -6.15 31.11 5.57
CA MET A 447 -5.94 31.07 7.01
C MET A 447 -6.21 32.46 7.59
N LYS A 448 -6.95 32.55 8.71
CA LYS A 448 -7.22 33.82 9.40
C LYS A 448 -5.94 34.61 9.70
N GLN A 449 -4.92 33.93 10.23
CA GLN A 449 -3.64 34.50 10.63
C GLN A 449 -2.59 34.52 9.50
N VAL A 450 -2.99 34.49 8.22
CA VAL A 450 -2.03 34.46 7.10
C VAL A 450 -1.10 35.68 7.09
N ILE A 451 -1.57 36.84 7.55
CA ILE A 451 -0.76 38.07 7.61
C ILE A 451 0.36 37.93 8.66
N GLU A 452 0.04 37.41 9.84
CA GLU A 452 0.99 37.12 10.90
C GLU A 452 1.96 36.02 10.48
N PHE A 453 1.46 34.96 9.86
CA PHE A 453 2.28 33.85 9.37
C PHE A 453 3.30 34.32 8.32
N CYS A 454 2.90 35.17 7.37
CA CYS A 454 3.82 35.76 6.38
C CYS A 454 4.84 36.74 6.99
N LYS A 455 4.61 37.24 8.21
CA LYS A 455 5.55 38.09 8.95
C LYS A 455 6.48 37.30 9.86
N GLN A 456 6.25 36.01 10.04
CA GLN A 456 7.05 35.14 10.90
C GLN A 456 8.47 34.97 10.34
N GLY A 457 9.45 35.00 11.24
CA GLY A 457 10.87 34.93 10.88
C GLY A 457 11.38 36.18 10.14
N PHE A 458 12.44 36.04 9.35
CA PHE A 458 12.98 37.12 8.51
C PHE A 458 12.40 37.06 7.08
N LEU A 459 11.64 38.08 6.68
CA LEU A 459 11.05 38.21 5.33
C LEU A 459 10.16 37.01 4.91
N GLY A 460 9.36 36.48 5.83
CA GLY A 460 8.40 35.40 5.55
C GLY A 460 9.06 34.06 5.21
N GLU A 461 10.24 33.79 5.78
CA GLU A 461 11.04 32.58 5.50
C GLU A 461 10.22 31.30 5.68
N TYR A 462 9.34 31.21 6.69
CA TYR A 462 8.51 30.02 6.98
C TYR A 462 7.49 29.66 5.88
N VAL A 463 7.26 30.52 4.89
CA VAL A 463 6.31 30.30 3.79
C VAL A 463 7.01 29.99 2.46
N LYS A 464 7.91 30.89 2.04
CA LYS A 464 8.76 30.76 0.83
C LYS A 464 10.03 31.60 0.98
N GLY A 465 9.95 32.71 1.72
CA GLY A 465 10.99 33.72 1.79
C GLY A 465 11.12 34.54 0.49
N ASN A 466 11.87 35.66 0.56
CA ASN A 466 12.22 36.53 -0.59
C ASN A 466 11.03 37.07 -1.42
N TYR A 467 9.80 36.98 -0.91
CA TYR A 467 8.65 37.65 -1.50
C TYR A 467 8.76 39.16 -1.26
N SER A 468 8.40 39.93 -2.27
CA SER A 468 8.40 41.39 -2.23
C SER A 468 7.21 41.93 -2.98
N ASP A 469 6.38 42.73 -2.31
CA ASP A 469 5.25 43.44 -2.93
C ASP A 469 5.67 44.34 -4.11
N ALA A 470 6.95 44.70 -4.21
CA ALA A 470 7.46 45.56 -5.28
C ALA A 470 7.90 44.79 -6.55
N TYR A 471 8.24 43.50 -6.43
CA TYR A 471 8.93 42.76 -7.49
C TYR A 471 8.40 41.35 -7.75
N SER A 472 7.69 40.76 -6.79
CA SER A 472 7.08 39.44 -6.96
C SER A 472 5.78 39.55 -7.74
N ASP A 473 5.47 38.52 -8.52
CA ASP A 473 4.18 38.42 -9.18
C ASP A 473 3.08 38.20 -8.15
N GLU A 474 2.13 39.14 -8.08
CA GLU A 474 1.00 39.12 -7.16
C GLU A 474 0.06 37.92 -7.40
N HIS A 475 0.12 37.28 -8.56
CA HIS A 475 -0.66 36.08 -8.88
C HIS A 475 0.06 34.77 -8.50
N ASP A 476 1.36 34.80 -8.20
CA ASP A 476 2.15 33.59 -7.90
C ASP A 476 1.91 33.07 -6.48
N LEU A 477 1.89 33.97 -5.50
CA LEU A 477 1.70 33.66 -4.08
C LEU A 477 0.57 34.50 -3.51
N VAL A 478 -0.52 33.85 -3.10
CA VAL A 478 -1.73 34.53 -2.62
C VAL A 478 -2.16 33.97 -1.28
N GLY A 479 -2.56 34.84 -0.37
CA GLY A 479 -3.08 34.48 0.94
C GLY A 479 -4.34 35.28 1.28
N ILE A 480 -5.39 34.61 1.77
CA ILE A 480 -6.64 35.25 2.20
C ILE A 480 -6.85 35.07 3.72
N PRO A 481 -7.05 36.17 4.49
CA PRO A 481 -7.16 36.15 5.95
C PRO A 481 -8.56 35.75 6.44
N VAL A 482 -9.02 34.57 6.04
CA VAL A 482 -10.33 34.02 6.48
C VAL A 482 -10.20 32.57 6.93
N ASP A 483 -11.17 32.11 7.71
CA ASP A 483 -11.27 30.70 8.07
C ASP A 483 -11.57 29.84 6.84
N PHE A 484 -10.99 28.64 6.75
CA PHE A 484 -11.19 27.79 5.58
C PHE A 484 -12.66 27.37 5.37
N SER A 485 -13.45 27.21 6.43
CA SER A 485 -14.89 26.97 6.33
C SER A 485 -15.64 28.16 5.71
N THR A 486 -15.22 29.39 6.03
CA THR A 486 -15.78 30.63 5.46
C THR A 486 -15.40 30.77 4.00
N PHE A 487 -14.15 30.50 3.63
CA PHE A 487 -13.71 30.51 2.24
C PHE A 487 -14.51 29.54 1.38
N ASN A 488 -14.73 28.30 1.85
CA ASN A 488 -15.50 27.30 1.12
C ASN A 488 -16.97 27.70 0.87
N SER A 489 -17.51 28.67 1.61
CA SER A 489 -18.86 29.20 1.42
C SER A 489 -18.90 30.60 0.77
N SER A 490 -17.73 31.17 0.47
CA SER A 490 -17.60 32.53 -0.06
C SER A 490 -17.92 32.61 -1.56
N SER A 491 -18.50 33.74 -1.97
CA SER A 491 -18.76 34.05 -3.37
C SER A 491 -17.49 34.61 -4.05
N PRO A 492 -17.45 34.67 -5.40
CA PRO A 492 -16.35 35.30 -6.11
C PRO A 492 -16.06 36.72 -5.62
N GLN A 493 -17.10 37.54 -5.37
CA GLN A 493 -16.95 38.94 -4.92
C GLN A 493 -16.35 39.09 -3.51
N THR A 494 -16.24 38.00 -2.76
CA THR A 494 -15.61 37.99 -1.43
C THR A 494 -14.13 37.59 -1.52
N ILE A 495 -13.75 36.86 -2.58
CA ILE A 495 -12.42 36.28 -2.77
C ILE A 495 -11.58 37.12 -3.74
N GLU A 496 -12.20 37.63 -4.80
CA GLU A 496 -11.66 38.64 -5.74
C GLU A 496 -11.79 40.04 -5.12
#